data_AF-A0A9P7BXX5-F1
#
_entry.id   AF-A0A9P7BXX5-F1
#
_cell.length_a   1.000
_cell.length_b   1.000
_cell.length_c   1.000
_cell.angle_alpha   90.00
_cell.angle_beta   90.00
_cell.angle_gamma   90.00
#
_symmetry.space_group_name_H-M   'P 1'
#
loop_
_entity.id
_entity.type
_entity.pdbx_description
1 polymer ?
#
loop_
_entity_poly.entity_id
_entity_poly.type
_entity_poly.pdbx_seq_one_letter_code
_entity_poly.pdbx_strand_id
1 'polypeptide(L)'
;MFVPTIKYKRVNESSIKEEKLEEIVKKDEEPKEIVREVQPKEETNKVTEEYVFEEEEGTEAITVDPNDKDRIIITLSTGKQYSADRYCPHAGADLTYHGKLGESDYPPEIGPIVLCQFHYWEFALERNGDGFGGRATINACPVGEKCSSKKLDW
;
A
#
# COMPACT_ATOMS: atom_id res chain seq x y z
N MET A 1 7.53 0.05 -34.52
CA MET A 1 6.98 0.97 -33.50
C MET A 1 5.49 0.68 -33.40
N PHE A 2 5.04 0.11 -32.29
CA PHE A 2 3.65 -0.33 -32.09
C PHE A 2 2.92 0.73 -31.29
N VAL A 3 1.85 1.31 -31.84
CA VAL A 3 1.02 2.31 -31.16
C VAL A 3 -0.33 1.66 -30.86
N PRO A 4 -0.66 1.36 -29.59
CA PRO A 4 -1.95 0.76 -29.26
C PRO A 4 -3.03 1.85 -29.20
N THR A 5 -4.05 1.75 -30.06
CA THR A 5 -5.21 2.65 -30.05
C THR A 5 -6.29 2.11 -29.13
N ILE A 6 -6.37 2.61 -27.90
CA ILE A 6 -7.42 2.21 -26.94
C ILE A 6 -8.71 2.93 -27.34
N LYS A 7 -9.74 2.16 -27.75
CA LYS A 7 -11.09 2.68 -28.01
C LYS A 7 -11.93 2.58 -26.74
N TYR A 8 -12.28 3.71 -26.15
CA TYR A 8 -13.22 3.75 -25.02
C TYR A 8 -14.65 3.74 -25.57
N LYS A 9 -15.47 2.77 -25.14
CA LYS A 9 -16.92 2.75 -25.39
C LYS A 9 -17.61 3.33 -24.15
N ARG A 10 -18.23 4.51 -24.29
CA ARG A 10 -19.05 5.11 -23.22
C ARG A 10 -20.30 4.28 -23.01
N VAL A 11 -20.58 3.89 -21.77
CA VAL A 11 -21.82 3.20 -21.37
C VAL A 11 -22.74 4.26 -20.76
N ASN A 12 -23.47 4.96 -21.64
CA ASN A 12 -24.80 5.52 -21.37
C ASN A 12 -25.24 6.27 -22.64
N GLU A 13 -25.98 5.54 -23.46
CA GLU A 13 -26.59 6.04 -24.69
C GLU A 13 -28.10 6.14 -24.41
N SER A 14 -28.55 7.36 -24.10
CA SER A 14 -29.96 7.74 -24.30
C SER A 14 -29.99 8.68 -25.49
N SER A 15 -30.34 8.10 -26.63
CA SER A 15 -30.57 8.74 -27.91
C SER A 15 -31.49 9.96 -27.79
N ILE A 16 -31.13 11.08 -28.42
CA ILE A 16 -32.00 11.91 -29.27
C ILE A 16 -31.09 12.83 -30.10
N LYS A 17 -31.45 12.97 -31.38
CA LYS A 17 -30.73 13.65 -32.45
C LYS A 17 -30.99 15.17 -32.44
N GLU A 18 -29.95 15.88 -32.91
CA GLU A 18 -29.95 17.02 -33.83
C GLU A 18 -30.42 18.44 -33.42
N GLU A 19 -29.51 19.36 -33.75
CA GLU A 19 -29.67 20.71 -34.29
C GLU A 19 -29.74 21.95 -33.38
N LYS A 20 -29.05 22.96 -33.93
CA LYS A 20 -28.66 24.28 -33.43
C LYS A 20 -29.65 25.30 -34.03
N LEU A 21 -30.22 26.20 -33.23
CA LEU A 21 -30.27 27.66 -33.48
C LEU A 21 -31.11 28.40 -32.40
N GLU A 22 -30.52 29.47 -31.89
CA GLU A 22 -31.08 30.83 -31.62
C GLU A 22 -32.30 31.05 -30.70
N GLU A 23 -32.00 31.79 -29.62
CA GLU A 23 -32.69 32.93 -28.98
C GLU A 23 -34.11 33.33 -29.46
N ILE A 24 -35.04 33.60 -28.51
CA ILE A 24 -35.98 34.77 -28.42
C ILE A 24 -36.96 34.59 -27.21
N VAL A 25 -36.70 35.34 -26.13
CA VAL A 25 -37.57 36.34 -25.44
C VAL A 25 -39.08 36.04 -25.16
N LYS A 26 -39.38 36.02 -23.84
CA LYS A 26 -40.55 36.56 -23.07
C LYS A 26 -41.97 35.93 -23.11
N LYS A 27 -42.45 35.74 -21.86
CA LYS A 27 -43.70 36.24 -21.21
C LYS A 27 -44.78 35.21 -20.80
N ASP A 28 -45.08 35.31 -19.49
CA ASP A 28 -46.37 35.30 -18.78
C ASP A 28 -47.36 34.13 -18.98
N GLU A 29 -47.58 33.31 -17.94
CA GLU A 29 -48.86 33.15 -17.19
C GLU A 29 -48.87 31.86 -16.32
N GLU A 30 -49.05 32.04 -15.00
CA GLU A 30 -49.58 31.07 -14.03
C GLU A 30 -51.12 30.94 -14.19
N PRO A 31 -51.89 30.12 -13.41
CA PRO A 31 -51.56 29.01 -12.50
C PRO A 31 -52.49 27.77 -12.70
N LYS A 32 -52.26 26.65 -11.98
CA LYS A 32 -53.33 25.90 -11.26
C LYS A 32 -52.79 24.75 -10.38
N GLU A 33 -53.35 24.73 -9.18
CA GLU A 33 -53.15 23.85 -8.03
C GLU A 33 -53.51 22.36 -8.28
N ILE A 34 -52.95 21.44 -7.48
CA ILE A 34 -53.67 20.61 -6.47
C ILE A 34 -52.80 19.41 -6.00
N VAL A 35 -52.35 19.51 -4.74
CA VAL A 35 -52.38 18.55 -3.60
C VAL A 35 -52.14 17.04 -3.82
N ARG A 36 -51.19 16.49 -3.05
CA ARG A 36 -51.22 15.29 -2.16
C ARG A 36 -49.78 14.77 -1.97
N GLU A 37 -49.29 14.27 -0.84
CA GLU A 37 -49.73 14.07 0.54
C GLU A 37 -48.44 13.63 1.27
N VAL A 38 -48.05 14.29 2.37
CA VAL A 38 -46.84 13.94 3.13
C VAL A 38 -47.24 12.91 4.19
N GLN A 39 -46.57 11.76 4.20
CA GLN A 39 -46.54 10.88 5.36
C GLN A 39 -45.10 10.75 5.89
N PRO A 40 -44.90 10.82 7.22
CA PRO A 40 -43.59 10.77 7.85
C PRO A 40 -43.17 9.32 8.07
N LYS A 41 -41.87 9.02 7.97
CA LYS A 41 -41.30 7.79 8.53
C LYS A 41 -40.20 8.12 9.51
N GLU A 42 -40.43 7.60 10.70
CA GLU A 42 -39.64 7.60 11.92
C GLU A 42 -38.27 6.93 11.80
N GLU A 43 -37.42 7.36 12.73
CA GLU A 43 -36.39 6.59 13.44
C GLU A 43 -35.30 5.90 12.62
N THR A 44 -34.15 6.58 12.54
CA THR A 44 -32.87 5.93 12.28
C THR A 44 -32.17 5.65 13.61
N ASN A 45 -32.17 4.37 13.97
CA ASN A 45 -31.34 3.76 15.02
C ASN A 45 -29.87 4.14 14.79
N LYS A 46 -29.24 4.78 15.78
CA LYS A 46 -27.78 4.93 15.85
C LYS A 46 -27.18 3.57 16.22
N VAL A 47 -26.68 2.85 15.23
CA VAL A 47 -25.71 1.78 15.47
C VAL A 47 -24.35 2.46 15.63
N THR A 48 -23.88 2.58 16.86
CA THR A 48 -22.47 2.85 17.15
C THR A 48 -21.71 1.54 17.01
N GLU A 49 -21.16 1.29 15.82
CA GLU A 49 -20.11 0.29 15.63
C GLU A 49 -18.85 0.84 16.31
N GLU A 50 -18.52 0.30 17.48
CA GLU A 50 -17.20 0.46 18.08
C GLU A 50 -16.18 -0.27 17.21
N TYR A 51 -15.50 0.50 16.37
CA TYR A 51 -14.38 0.04 15.57
C TYR A 51 -13.17 -0.17 16.50
N VAL A 52 -12.91 -1.43 16.85
CA VAL A 52 -11.70 -1.83 17.59
C VAL A 52 -10.54 -1.80 16.61
N PHE A 53 -9.59 -0.88 16.84
CA PHE A 53 -8.35 -0.79 16.09
C PHE A 53 -7.40 -1.88 16.60
N GLU A 54 -7.25 -2.96 15.84
CA GLU A 54 -6.21 -3.96 16.09
C GLU A 54 -4.87 -3.35 15.61
N GLU A 55 -3.98 -3.03 16.56
CA GLU A 55 -2.61 -2.64 16.23
C GLU A 55 -1.92 -3.83 15.54
N GLU A 56 -1.54 -3.63 14.29
CA GLU A 56 -0.92 -4.65 13.45
C GLU A 56 0.47 -5.01 14.03
N GLU A 57 0.61 -6.23 14.57
CA GLU A 57 1.79 -6.80 15.26
C GLU A 57 3.05 -6.98 14.37
N GLY A 58 3.25 -6.13 13.35
CA GLY A 58 4.26 -6.33 12.32
C GLY A 58 5.64 -5.71 12.62
N THR A 59 5.75 -4.84 13.63
CA THR A 59 6.99 -4.07 13.88
C THR A 59 7.86 -4.63 15.01
N GLU A 60 7.30 -5.43 15.91
CA GLU A 60 8.05 -5.99 17.06
C GLU A 60 9.10 -7.03 16.65
N ALA A 61 8.95 -7.63 15.47
CA ALA A 61 9.87 -8.63 14.95
C ALA A 61 11.25 -8.05 14.57
N ILE A 62 11.34 -6.72 14.39
CA ILE A 62 12.55 -6.03 13.93
C ILE A 62 13.14 -5.21 15.08
N THR A 63 14.33 -5.58 15.53
CA THR A 63 15.03 -4.92 16.65
C THR A 63 16.39 -4.38 16.21
N VAL A 64 16.89 -3.34 16.88
CA VAL A 64 18.27 -2.85 16.64
C VAL A 64 19.27 -3.81 17.28
N ASP A 65 20.36 -4.13 16.59
CA ASP A 65 21.43 -4.96 17.18
C ASP A 65 22.12 -4.17 18.31
N PRO A 66 22.25 -4.73 19.54
CA PRO A 66 22.94 -4.06 20.64
C PRO A 66 24.44 -3.84 20.40
N ASN A 67 25.07 -4.62 19.51
CA ASN A 67 26.49 -4.52 19.21
C ASN A 67 26.80 -3.53 18.09
N ASP A 68 25.88 -3.36 17.14
CA ASP A 68 26.04 -2.50 15.97
C ASP A 68 24.74 -1.71 15.69
N LYS A 69 24.80 -0.39 15.88
CA LYS A 69 23.63 0.50 15.74
C LYS A 69 23.15 0.65 14.30
N ASP A 70 24.01 0.31 13.35
CA ASP A 70 23.72 0.37 11.91
C ASP A 70 23.10 -0.94 11.41
N ARG A 71 22.94 -1.95 12.28
CA ARG A 71 22.34 -3.23 11.95
C ARG A 71 21.08 -3.51 12.76
N ILE A 72 20.24 -4.34 12.20
CA ILE A 72 18.98 -4.79 12.77
C ILE A 72 18.97 -6.31 12.83
N ILE A 73 18.34 -6.84 13.88
CA ILE A 73 18.05 -8.26 14.03
C ILE A 73 16.56 -8.46 13.79
N ILE A 74 16.27 -9.27 12.78
CA ILE A 74 14.93 -9.65 12.36
C ILE A 74 14.68 -11.06 12.85
N THR A 75 13.68 -11.25 13.69
CA THR A 75 13.31 -12.56 14.23
C THR A 75 12.04 -13.06 13.53
N LEU A 76 12.15 -14.20 12.85
CA LEU A 76 11.02 -14.86 12.22
C LEU A 76 10.19 -15.64 13.25
N SER A 77 8.92 -15.92 12.94
CA SER A 77 8.06 -16.78 13.78
C SER A 77 8.62 -18.20 13.93
N THR A 78 9.39 -18.66 12.94
CA THR A 78 10.14 -19.92 12.98
C THR A 78 11.29 -19.94 13.99
N GLY A 79 11.64 -18.80 14.58
CA GLY A 79 12.77 -18.62 15.49
C GLY A 79 14.10 -18.39 14.78
N LYS A 80 14.14 -18.40 13.45
CA LYS A 80 15.33 -17.99 12.68
C LYS A 80 15.54 -16.49 12.81
N GLN A 81 16.80 -16.08 12.93
CA GLN A 81 17.17 -14.68 13.03
C GLN A 81 18.09 -14.27 11.88
N TYR A 82 17.87 -13.07 11.37
CA TYR A 82 18.69 -12.45 10.32
C TYR A 82 19.21 -11.11 10.81
N SER A 83 20.50 -10.87 10.59
CA SER A 83 21.11 -9.55 10.74
C SER A 83 21.09 -8.82 9.41
N ALA A 84 20.53 -7.62 9.34
CA ALA A 84 20.46 -6.82 8.12
C ALA A 84 20.86 -5.36 8.41
N ASP A 85 21.06 -4.57 7.36
CA ASP A 85 21.33 -3.14 7.48
C ASP A 85 20.07 -2.43 7.95
N ARG A 86 20.24 -1.50 8.89
CA ARG A 86 19.13 -0.75 9.48
C ARG A 86 18.46 0.19 8.50
N TYR A 87 19.24 0.78 7.60
CA TYR A 87 18.76 1.84 6.72
C TYR A 87 18.48 1.30 5.33
N CYS A 88 17.30 1.63 4.79
CA CYS A 88 16.92 1.28 3.44
C CYS A 88 17.86 1.96 2.43
N PRO A 89 18.50 1.21 1.51
CA PRO A 89 19.46 1.74 0.53
C PRO A 89 18.84 2.68 -0.51
N HIS A 90 17.51 2.85 -0.54
CA HIS A 90 16.85 3.81 -1.44
C HIS A 90 17.06 5.26 -0.99
N ALA A 91 16.67 5.59 0.25
CA ALA A 91 16.65 6.97 0.77
C ALA A 91 17.03 7.05 2.25
N GLY A 92 17.64 6.00 2.82
CA GLY A 92 18.08 5.98 4.22
C GLY A 92 16.97 5.82 5.25
N ALA A 93 15.79 5.32 4.86
CA ALA A 93 14.69 5.10 5.79
C ALA A 93 15.04 4.05 6.85
N ASP A 94 14.72 4.33 8.11
CA ASP A 94 14.99 3.41 9.22
C ASP A 94 14.01 2.22 9.21
N LEU A 95 14.53 1.04 8.91
CA LEU A 95 13.74 -0.20 8.82
C LEU A 95 13.30 -0.72 10.18
N THR A 96 13.85 -0.27 11.31
CA THR A 96 13.29 -0.68 12.61
C THR A 96 11.93 -0.07 12.88
N TYR A 97 11.68 1.13 12.35
CA TYR A 97 10.43 1.85 12.57
C TYR A 97 9.50 1.76 11.36
N HIS A 98 10.07 1.78 10.16
CA HIS A 98 9.32 1.75 8.90
C HIS A 98 9.40 0.41 8.17
N GLY A 99 10.06 -0.60 8.73
CA GLY A 99 10.05 -1.95 8.19
C GLY A 99 8.78 -2.69 8.59
N LYS A 100 8.28 -3.52 7.69
CA LYS A 100 7.32 -4.59 7.98
C LYS A 100 7.92 -5.92 7.58
N LEU A 101 7.73 -6.94 8.41
CA LEU A 101 8.13 -8.30 8.11
C LEU A 101 7.00 -9.02 7.37
N GLY A 102 7.27 -9.44 6.14
CA GLY A 102 6.38 -10.26 5.33
C GLY A 102 6.87 -11.70 5.29
N GLU A 103 6.58 -12.50 6.31
CA GLU A 103 7.04 -13.91 6.37
C GLU A 103 6.23 -14.83 5.45
N SER A 104 4.93 -14.56 5.28
CA SER A 104 4.00 -15.38 4.48
C SER A 104 3.53 -14.73 3.17
N ASP A 105 4.01 -13.53 2.87
CA ASP A 105 3.51 -12.74 1.73
C ASP A 105 3.95 -13.33 0.37
N TYR A 106 5.06 -14.07 0.38
CA TYR A 106 5.67 -14.64 -0.81
C TYR A 106 5.79 -16.17 -0.72
N PRO A 107 5.82 -16.86 -1.87
CA PRO A 107 6.06 -18.30 -1.90
C PRO A 107 7.43 -18.67 -1.31
N PRO A 108 7.62 -19.92 -0.86
CA PRO A 108 8.84 -20.37 -0.19
C PRO A 108 10.11 -20.29 -1.06
N GLU A 109 9.98 -20.10 -2.38
CA GLU A 109 11.13 -19.88 -3.28
C GLU A 109 11.79 -18.51 -3.12
N ILE A 110 11.02 -17.50 -2.70
CA ILE A 110 11.51 -16.15 -2.40
C ILE A 110 11.86 -16.04 -0.91
N GLY A 111 11.01 -16.66 -0.08
CA GLY A 111 11.15 -16.66 1.37
C GLY A 111 10.64 -15.36 2.01
N PRO A 112 10.96 -15.16 3.30
CA PRO A 112 10.54 -14.00 4.06
C PRO A 112 11.20 -12.71 3.56
N ILE A 113 10.42 -11.64 3.52
CA ILE A 113 10.88 -10.33 3.07
C ILE A 113 10.77 -9.28 4.16
N VAL A 114 11.60 -8.24 4.06
CA VAL A 114 11.39 -6.98 4.77
C VAL A 114 10.94 -5.93 3.76
N LEU A 115 9.81 -5.30 4.05
CA LEU A 115 9.25 -4.23 3.24
C LEU A 115 9.46 -2.88 3.93
N CYS A 116 10.03 -1.91 3.20
CA CYS A 116 10.09 -0.53 3.64
C CYS A 116 8.76 0.19 3.36
N GLN A 117 8.07 0.68 4.38
CA GLN A 117 6.74 1.29 4.27
C GLN A 117 6.70 2.63 3.52
N PHE A 118 7.83 3.29 3.26
CA PHE A 118 7.83 4.57 2.54
C PHE A 118 7.64 4.43 1.03
N HIS A 119 8.36 3.50 0.41
CA HIS A 119 8.38 3.32 -1.04
C HIS A 119 8.16 1.87 -1.45
N TYR A 120 7.80 1.01 -0.49
CA TYR A 120 7.48 -0.40 -0.70
C TYR A 120 8.62 -1.18 -1.36
N TRP A 121 9.86 -0.83 -1.02
CA TRP A 121 11.01 -1.63 -1.42
C TRP A 121 11.05 -2.88 -0.57
N GLU A 122 11.11 -4.01 -1.24
CA GLU A 122 11.13 -5.34 -0.67
C GLU A 122 12.55 -5.90 -0.74
N PHE A 123 12.94 -6.56 0.33
CA PHE A 123 14.25 -7.16 0.48
C PHE A 123 14.11 -8.60 0.94
N ALA A 124 14.50 -9.56 0.10
CA ALA A 124 14.40 -10.98 0.40
C ALA A 124 15.53 -11.43 1.34
N LEU A 125 15.18 -11.83 2.57
CA LEU A 125 16.17 -12.11 3.62
C LEU A 125 17.06 -13.32 3.28
N GLU A 126 16.49 -14.35 2.68
CA GLU A 126 17.23 -15.56 2.28
C GLU A 126 18.17 -15.31 1.11
N ARG A 127 17.96 -14.22 0.36
CA ARG A 127 18.79 -13.82 -0.79
C ARG A 127 19.69 -12.63 -0.46
N ASN A 128 20.36 -12.69 0.70
CA ASN A 128 21.24 -11.63 1.18
C ASN A 128 20.55 -10.25 1.32
N GLY A 129 19.22 -10.20 1.41
CA GLY A 129 18.48 -8.94 1.44
C GLY A 129 18.43 -8.24 0.09
N ASP A 130 18.54 -8.97 -1.02
CA ASP A 130 18.42 -8.42 -2.37
C ASP A 130 17.06 -7.78 -2.59
N GLY A 131 17.07 -6.53 -3.08
CA GLY A 131 15.90 -5.75 -3.44
C GLY A 131 16.05 -5.10 -4.81
N PHE A 132 14.92 -4.65 -5.38
CA PHE A 132 14.86 -3.97 -6.68
C PHE A 132 15.61 -4.70 -7.81
N GLY A 133 15.45 -6.03 -7.89
CA GLY A 133 16.12 -6.86 -8.90
C GLY A 133 17.63 -6.99 -8.74
N GLY A 134 18.15 -6.86 -7.51
CA GLY A 134 19.58 -7.00 -7.19
C GLY A 134 20.40 -5.73 -7.34
N ARG A 135 19.75 -4.57 -7.53
CA ARG A 135 20.42 -3.26 -7.59
C ARG A 135 20.67 -2.64 -6.22
N ALA A 136 19.97 -3.12 -5.21
CA ALA A 136 20.10 -2.68 -3.85
C ALA A 136 20.01 -3.89 -2.93
N THR A 137 20.69 -3.82 -1.79
CA THR A 137 20.70 -4.89 -0.80
C THR A 137 20.77 -4.30 0.59
N ILE A 138 20.11 -4.95 1.55
CA ILE A 138 20.26 -4.68 2.99
C ILE A 138 21.27 -5.63 3.64
N ASN A 139 22.06 -6.37 2.84
CA ASN A 139 23.09 -7.31 3.30
C ASN A 139 22.58 -8.25 4.41
N ALA A 140 21.39 -8.82 4.21
CA ALA A 140 20.77 -9.70 5.20
C ALA A 140 21.62 -10.98 5.35
N CYS A 141 21.86 -11.38 6.59
CA CYS A 141 22.68 -12.54 6.89
C CYS A 141 22.07 -13.33 8.05
N PRO A 142 21.81 -14.64 7.90
CA PRO A 142 21.39 -15.47 9.02
C PRO A 142 22.39 -15.38 10.19
N VAL A 143 21.85 -15.12 11.38
CA VAL A 143 22.65 -15.01 12.61
C VAL A 143 23.23 -16.39 12.93
N GLY A 144 24.56 -16.49 12.93
CA GLY A 144 25.29 -17.75 13.21
C GLY A 144 25.97 -18.37 11.99
N GLU A 145 25.67 -17.90 10.77
CA GLU A 145 26.38 -18.30 9.56
C GLU A 145 27.29 -17.17 9.05
N LYS A 146 28.31 -17.53 8.26
CA LYS A 146 29.22 -16.54 7.67
C LYS A 146 28.69 -16.10 6.31
N CYS A 147 28.11 -14.90 6.25
CA CYS A 147 27.78 -14.27 4.96
C CYS A 147 28.90 -13.34 4.50
N SER A 148 29.10 -13.26 3.19
CA SER A 148 30.04 -12.32 2.59
C SER A 148 29.39 -10.94 2.51
N SER A 149 29.50 -10.13 3.57
CA SER A 149 29.04 -8.74 3.55
C SER A 149 29.89 -7.93 2.57
N LYS A 150 29.30 -7.54 1.43
CA LYS A 150 29.83 -6.44 0.63
C LYS A 150 29.33 -5.16 1.30
N LYS A 151 30.09 -4.67 2.27
CA LYS A 151 29.78 -3.39 2.92
C LYS A 151 29.64 -2.32 1.83
N LEU A 152 28.53 -1.59 1.82
CA LEU A 152 28.35 -0.44 0.95
C LEU A 152 29.11 0.72 1.60
N ASP A 153 30.28 1.06 1.04
CA ASP A 153 30.99 2.30 1.37
C ASP A 153 30.14 3.45 0.81
N TRP A 154 29.55 4.24 1.72
CA TRP A 154 28.83 5.47 1.39
C TRP A 154 29.79 6.67 1.39
#